data_AF-H9WT00-F1
#
_entry.id   AF-H9WT00-F1
#
_cell.length_a   1.000
_cell.length_b   1.000
_cell.length_c   1.000
_cell.angle_alpha   90.00
_cell.angle_beta   90.00
_cell.angle_gamma   90.00
#
_symmetry.space_group_name_H-M   'P 1'
#
loop_
_entity.id
_entity.type
_entity.pdbx_description
1 polymer ?
#
loop_
_entity_poly.entity_id
_entity_poly.type
_entity_poly.pdbx_seq_one_letter_code
_entity_poly.pdbx_strand_id
1 'polypeptide(L)'
;WENVYGFDMTCIKKQAMLEPLVDTVDRNQIVTNCQSLKTMDISKMKPGDASFTASFKLVAERNDYIHALVAYFDVAFTNCHKVTGFSTGPKSRATHWKQTVLYLEDVVTICEGEALVGSMTIAQNSKNPRDV
;
A
#
# COMPACT_ATOMS: atom_id res chain seq x y z
N TRP A 1 -5.81 4.38 21.67
CA TRP A 1 -7.02 5.21 21.74
C TRP A 1 -8.13 4.66 22.65
N GLU A 2 -8.12 3.39 23.03
CA GLU A 2 -9.14 2.83 23.96
C GLU A 2 -8.97 3.33 25.41
N ASN A 3 -7.73 3.65 25.80
CA ASN A 3 -7.44 4.22 27.10
C ASN A 3 -6.29 5.22 26.96
N VAL A 4 -6.63 6.51 27.02
CA VAL A 4 -5.68 7.62 27.04
C VAL A 4 -5.80 8.26 28.42
N TYR A 5 -4.95 7.83 29.36
CA TYR A 5 -4.96 8.27 30.77
C TYR A 5 -6.30 8.07 31.50
N GLY A 6 -7.02 6.99 31.19
CA GLY A 6 -8.34 6.67 31.76
C GLY A 6 -9.52 7.15 30.91
N PHE A 7 -9.28 7.92 29.85
CA PHE A 7 -10.31 8.39 28.93
C PHE A 7 -10.43 7.48 27.70
N ASP A 8 -11.65 7.07 27.37
CA ASP A 8 -11.95 6.35 26.14
C ASP A 8 -12.04 7.32 24.96
N MET A 9 -11.12 7.16 24.00
CA MET A 9 -11.04 7.95 22.78
C MET A 9 -11.23 7.07 21.54
N THR A 10 -12.00 5.98 21.64
CA THR A 10 -12.23 5.03 20.54
C THR A 10 -12.84 5.68 19.29
N CYS A 11 -13.53 6.82 19.41
CA CYS A 11 -13.98 7.60 18.26
C CYS A 11 -12.82 8.07 17.36
N ILE A 12 -11.68 8.45 17.95
CA ILE A 12 -10.47 8.86 17.22
C ILE A 12 -9.80 7.65 16.58
N LYS A 13 -9.84 6.47 17.22
CA LYS A 13 -9.28 5.22 16.68
C LYS A 13 -9.81 4.94 15.28
N LYS A 14 -11.12 5.07 15.08
CA LYS A 14 -11.77 4.80 13.78
C LYS A 14 -11.24 5.72 12.69
N GLN A 15 -11.09 7.01 12.99
CA GLN A 15 -10.57 7.97 12.02
C GLN A 15 -9.08 7.73 11.72
N ALA A 16 -8.29 7.42 12.75
CA ALA A 16 -6.87 7.13 12.59
C ALA A 16 -6.60 5.85 11.75
N MET A 17 -7.51 4.87 11.77
CA MET A 17 -7.38 3.65 10.95
C MET A 17 -7.67 3.91 9.46
N LEU A 18 -8.48 4.93 9.14
CA LEU A 18 -8.79 5.32 7.76
C LEU A 18 -7.66 6.11 7.11
N GLU A 19 -6.81 6.77 7.90
CA GLU A 19 -5.68 7.55 7.41
C GLU A 19 -4.48 6.64 7.12
N PRO A 20 -3.98 6.59 5.87
CA PRO A 20 -2.79 5.82 5.55
C PRO A 20 -1.54 6.36 6.26
N LEU A 21 -0.69 5.48 6.77
CA LEU A 21 0.55 5.85 7.44
C LEU A 21 1.74 5.74 6.46
N VAL A 22 2.64 6.73 6.46
CA VAL A 22 3.89 6.67 5.70
C VAL A 22 5.04 6.25 6.62
N ASP A 23 5.45 4.99 6.55
CA ASP A 23 6.56 4.47 7.35
C ASP A 23 7.38 3.36 6.68
N THR A 24 8.55 3.05 7.25
CA THR A 24 9.42 1.98 6.78
C THR A 24 8.93 0.66 7.34
N VAL A 25 8.56 -0.26 6.47
CA VAL A 25 8.11 -1.60 6.83
C VAL A 25 9.29 -2.57 6.81
N ASP A 26 9.47 -3.34 7.88
CA ASP A 26 10.49 -4.38 7.92
C ASP A 26 10.12 -5.49 6.92
N ARG A 27 11.08 -5.90 6.10
CA ARG A 27 10.91 -6.99 5.13
C ARG A 27 10.41 -8.28 5.76
N ASN A 28 10.72 -8.52 7.03
CA ASN A 28 10.28 -9.71 7.76
C ASN A 28 8.78 -9.67 8.09
N GLN A 29 8.14 -8.50 8.06
CA GLN A 29 6.69 -8.33 8.28
C GLN A 29 5.85 -8.61 7.04
N ILE A 30 6.47 -8.83 5.87
CA ILE A 30 5.75 -9.14 4.63
C ILE A 30 5.37 -10.63 4.63
N VAL A 31 4.06 -10.89 4.55
CA VAL A 31 3.47 -12.23 4.64
C VAL A 31 3.13 -12.83 3.27
N THR A 32 2.92 -11.99 2.26
CA THR A 32 2.44 -12.40 0.93
C THR A 32 3.45 -12.10 -0.16
N ASN A 33 3.20 -12.65 -1.35
CA ASN A 33 3.79 -12.13 -2.58
C ASN A 33 3.35 -10.66 -2.82
N CYS A 34 3.96 -9.99 -3.79
CA CYS A 34 3.54 -8.67 -4.26
C CYS A 34 2.83 -8.76 -5.62
N GLN A 35 1.89 -7.85 -5.87
CA GLN A 35 1.21 -7.74 -7.16
C GLN A 35 1.26 -6.29 -7.66
N SER A 36 1.56 -6.11 -8.95
CA SER A 36 1.42 -4.81 -9.59
C SER A 36 -0.06 -4.43 -9.71
N LEU A 37 -0.39 -3.22 -9.26
CA LEU A 37 -1.75 -2.66 -9.32
C LEU A 37 -1.94 -1.82 -10.58
N LYS A 38 -0.93 -1.03 -10.94
CA LYS A 38 -0.95 -0.16 -12.13
C LYS A 38 0.47 0.06 -12.65
N THR A 39 0.63 -0.05 -13.96
CA THR A 39 1.83 0.42 -14.67
C THR A 39 1.49 1.72 -15.39
N MET A 40 2.37 2.72 -15.26
CA MET A 40 2.16 4.07 -15.76
C MET A 40 3.27 4.44 -16.75
N ASP A 41 2.96 4.49 -18.04
CA ASP A 41 3.86 5.00 -19.09
C ASP A 41 3.65 6.51 -19.25
N ILE A 42 4.53 7.28 -18.61
CA ILE A 42 4.46 8.75 -18.54
C ILE A 42 4.42 9.38 -19.94
N SER A 43 4.98 8.73 -20.97
CA SER A 43 4.99 9.25 -22.35
C SER A 43 3.63 9.19 -23.06
N LYS A 44 2.69 8.38 -22.56
CA LYS A 44 1.38 8.12 -23.19
C LYS A 44 0.19 8.48 -22.29
N MET A 45 0.44 8.78 -21.02
CA MET A 45 -0.61 9.07 -20.04
C MET A 45 -1.39 10.34 -20.37
N LYS A 46 -2.68 10.31 -20.04
CA LYS A 46 -3.61 11.43 -20.13
C LYS A 46 -4.08 11.87 -18.74
N PRO A 47 -4.53 13.13 -18.58
CA PRO A 47 -5.21 13.58 -17.36
C PRO A 47 -6.44 12.70 -17.09
N GLY A 48 -6.37 11.86 -16.07
CA GLY A 48 -7.40 10.86 -15.73
C GLY A 48 -6.86 9.44 -15.58
N ASP A 49 -5.75 9.08 -16.23
CA ASP A 49 -5.17 7.73 -16.15
C ASP A 49 -4.61 7.39 -14.74
N ALA A 50 -4.40 8.43 -13.92
CA ALA A 50 -3.98 8.32 -12.53
C ALA A 50 -5.12 7.89 -11.59
N SER A 51 -6.39 8.07 -11.98
CA SER A 51 -7.54 7.54 -11.26
C SER A 51 -7.90 6.17 -11.85
N PHE A 52 -7.78 5.12 -11.05
CA PHE A 52 -7.99 3.74 -11.54
C PHE A 52 -8.54 2.82 -10.46
N THR A 53 -9.17 1.74 -10.91
CA THR A 53 -9.51 0.60 -10.07
C THR A 53 -8.75 -0.62 -10.56
N ALA A 54 -8.12 -1.35 -9.64
CA ALA A 54 -7.35 -2.55 -9.95
C ALA A 54 -7.72 -3.68 -8.98
N SER A 55 -7.98 -4.87 -9.53
CA SER A 55 -8.14 -6.09 -8.75
C SER A 55 -6.78 -6.64 -8.34
N PHE A 56 -6.69 -7.18 -7.12
CA PHE A 56 -5.49 -7.82 -6.62
C PHE A 56 -5.76 -9.19 -6.01
N LYS A 57 -4.74 -10.04 -6.06
CA LYS A 57 -4.65 -11.34 -5.44
C LYS A 57 -3.27 -11.49 -4.82
N LEU A 58 -3.22 -11.47 -3.49
CA LEU A 58 -2.01 -11.66 -2.70
C LEU A 58 -2.04 -13.07 -2.10
N VAL A 59 -1.05 -13.90 -2.43
CA VAL A 59 -0.92 -15.27 -1.93
C VAL A 59 0.03 -15.27 -0.74
N ALA A 60 -0.39 -15.86 0.37
CA ALA A 60 0.42 -15.98 1.57
C ALA A 60 1.61 -16.92 1.35
N GLU A 61 2.79 -16.45 1.73
CA GLU A 61 4.06 -17.19 1.71
C GLU A 61 4.31 -17.92 3.05
N ARG A 62 3.50 -17.65 4.08
CA ARG A 62 3.56 -18.30 5.40
C ARG A 62 2.25 -18.13 6.17
N ASN A 63 2.05 -18.95 7.21
CA ASN A 63 0.98 -18.78 8.18
C ASN A 63 1.23 -17.53 9.03
N ASP A 64 0.29 -16.59 9.07
CA ASP A 64 0.44 -15.34 9.84
C ASP A 64 -0.90 -14.59 9.99
N TYR A 65 -0.84 -13.40 10.58
CA TYR A 65 -1.94 -12.45 10.69
C TYR A 65 -1.69 -11.21 9.83
N ILE A 66 -2.63 -10.88 8.93
CA ILE A 66 -2.60 -9.67 8.11
C ILE A 66 -3.34 -8.55 8.84
N HIS A 67 -2.60 -7.52 9.23
CA HIS A 67 -3.13 -6.33 9.92
C HIS A 67 -3.28 -5.13 8.99
N ALA A 68 -2.51 -5.10 7.89
CA ALA A 68 -2.45 -3.97 6.97
C ALA A 68 -2.00 -4.43 5.58
N LEU A 69 -2.36 -3.64 4.58
CA LEU A 69 -1.79 -3.70 3.24
C LEU A 69 -0.68 -2.66 3.10
N VAL A 70 0.36 -2.98 2.33
CA VAL A 70 1.49 -2.08 2.10
C VAL A 70 1.55 -1.74 0.61
N ALA A 71 1.44 -0.46 0.29
CA ALA A 71 1.60 0.06 -1.05
C ALA A 71 2.98 0.73 -1.20
N TYR A 72 3.62 0.47 -2.34
CA TYR A 72 4.89 1.05 -2.74
C TYR A 72 4.94 1.17 -4.27
N PHE A 73 5.98 1.80 -4.81
CA PHE A 73 6.13 1.96 -6.25
C PHE A 73 7.56 1.70 -6.72
N ASP A 74 7.66 1.31 -7.99
CA ASP A 74 8.93 1.16 -8.68
C ASP A 74 9.00 2.19 -9.81
N VAL A 75 10.19 2.74 -10.03
CA VAL A 75 10.48 3.69 -11.11
C VAL A 75 11.52 3.07 -12.03
N ALA A 76 11.24 3.07 -13.33
CA ALA A 76 12.15 2.61 -14.36
C ALA A 76 12.38 3.71 -15.41
N PHE A 77 13.65 3.94 -15.74
CA PHE A 77 14.08 4.80 -16.84
C PHE A 77 14.34 3.92 -18.07
N THR A 78 13.33 3.80 -18.91
CA THR A 78 13.29 2.82 -20.02
C THR A 78 14.10 3.23 -21.24
N ASN A 79 14.42 4.51 -21.41
CA ASN A 79 15.16 5.04 -22.56
C ASN A 79 16.66 5.22 -22.27
N CYS A 80 17.21 4.44 -21.34
CA CYS A 80 18.63 4.46 -21.00
C CYS A 80 19.37 3.29 -21.64
N HIS A 81 20.64 3.48 -22.01
CA HIS A 81 21.50 2.39 -22.52
C HIS A 81 21.68 1.24 -21.49
N LYS A 82 21.51 1.53 -20.20
CA LYS A 82 21.47 0.52 -19.13
C LYS A 82 20.15 0.65 -18.39
N VAL A 83 19.56 -0.49 -18.02
CA VAL A 83 18.38 -0.54 -17.16
C VAL A 83 18.69 0.23 -15.87
N THR A 84 17.96 1.32 -15.67
CA THR A 84 18.16 2.23 -14.55
C THR A 84 16.81 2.43 -13.88
N GLY A 85 16.77 2.41 -12.56
CA GLY A 85 15.54 2.50 -11.80
C GLY A 85 15.78 2.28 -10.32
N PHE A 86 14.73 2.46 -9.53
CA PHE A 86 14.74 2.15 -8.11
C PHE A 86 13.35 1.70 -7.66
N SER A 87 13.31 1.05 -6.51
CA SER A 87 12.09 0.56 -5.87
C SER A 87 11.98 1.18 -4.48
N THR A 88 10.78 1.60 -4.10
CA THR A 88 10.47 1.99 -2.71
C THR A 88 9.95 0.82 -1.89
N GLY A 89 9.99 -0.40 -2.42
CA GLY A 89 9.48 -1.58 -1.72
C GLY A 89 10.24 -1.93 -0.44
N PRO A 90 9.60 -2.65 0.50
CA PRO A 90 10.18 -3.01 1.80
C PRO A 90 11.39 -3.96 1.69
N LYS A 91 11.55 -4.65 0.55
CA LYS A 91 12.70 -5.51 0.25
C LYS A 91 13.89 -4.73 -0.37
N SER A 92 13.71 -3.44 -0.65
CA SER A 92 14.67 -2.55 -1.34
C SER A 92 15.35 -1.58 -0.36
N ARG A 93 16.36 -0.83 -0.84
CA ARG A 93 17.01 0.20 -0.02
C ARG A 93 16.00 1.30 0.36
N ALA A 94 16.02 1.71 1.63
CA ALA A 94 15.14 2.76 2.11
C ALA A 94 15.29 4.08 1.32
N THR A 95 14.16 4.69 1.02
CA THR A 95 14.05 6.01 0.38
C THR A 95 13.24 6.95 1.27
N HIS A 96 13.23 8.25 0.98
CA HIS A 96 12.44 9.21 1.76
C HIS A 96 10.92 9.00 1.65
N TRP A 97 10.46 8.31 0.59
CA TRP A 97 9.05 7.95 0.42
C TRP A 97 8.60 6.84 1.36
N LYS A 98 9.54 6.04 1.89
CA LYS A 98 9.23 4.84 2.66
C LYS A 98 8.16 3.97 1.95
N GLN A 99 7.16 3.47 2.68
CA GLN A 99 5.97 2.81 2.12
C GLN A 99 4.69 3.39 2.72
N THR A 100 3.56 3.19 2.04
CA THR A 100 2.24 3.55 2.54
C THR A 100 1.56 2.34 3.16
N VAL A 101 1.21 2.41 4.43
CA VAL A 101 0.56 1.36 5.21
C VAL A 101 -0.92 1.67 5.35
N LEU A 102 -1.76 0.71 4.96
CA LEU A 102 -3.22 0.78 4.96
C LEU A 102 -3.74 -0.26 5.94
N TYR A 103 -4.11 0.16 7.16
CA TYR A 103 -4.61 -0.77 8.17
C TYR A 103 -5.98 -1.35 7.80
N LEU A 104 -6.19 -2.61 8.14
CA LEU A 104 -7.49 -3.27 8.06
C LEU A 104 -8.24 -3.04 9.37
N GLU A 105 -9.57 -2.90 9.31
CA GLU A 105 -10.39 -2.83 10.52
C GLU A 105 -10.32 -4.14 11.32
N ASP A 106 -10.39 -5.27 10.62
CA ASP A 106 -10.30 -6.61 11.16
C ASP A 106 -8.99 -7.29 10.73
N VAL A 107 -8.37 -8.00 11.68
CA VAL A 107 -7.17 -8.80 11.41
C VAL A 107 -7.58 -10.07 10.66
N VAL A 108 -6.94 -10.32 9.52
CA VAL A 108 -7.19 -11.51 8.71
C VAL A 108 -6.17 -12.58 9.10
N THR A 109 -6.65 -13.74 9.56
CA THR A 109 -5.79 -14.92 9.74
C THR A 109 -5.64 -15.63 8.40
N ILE A 110 -4.41 -15.97 8.00
CA ILE A 110 -4.14 -16.59 6.71
C ILE A 110 -3.12 -17.72 6.83
N CYS A 111 -3.34 -18.81 6.10
CA CYS A 111 -2.40 -19.92 5.96
C CYS A 111 -1.58 -19.80 4.67
N GLU A 112 -0.39 -20.41 4.67
CA GLU A 112 0.47 -20.53 3.49
C GLU A 112 -0.31 -21.11 2.30
N GLY A 113 -0.19 -20.45 1.14
CA GLY A 113 -0.89 -20.84 -0.09
C GLY A 113 -2.31 -20.30 -0.22
N GLU A 114 -2.93 -19.79 0.85
CA GLU A 114 -4.21 -19.07 0.77
C GLU A 114 -4.02 -17.70 0.11
N ALA A 115 -5.11 -17.14 -0.42
CA ALA A 115 -5.06 -15.89 -1.16
C ALA A 115 -6.06 -14.85 -0.64
N LEU A 116 -5.55 -13.66 -0.34
CA LEU A 116 -6.35 -12.46 -0.12
C LEU A 116 -6.64 -11.80 -1.46
N VAL A 117 -7.92 -11.69 -1.81
CA VAL A 117 -8.40 -11.06 -3.05
C VAL A 117 -9.21 -9.81 -2.76
N GLY A 118 -9.12 -8.83 -3.65
CA GLY A 118 -9.87 -7.60 -3.50
C GLY A 118 -9.74 -6.68 -4.71
N SER A 119 -10.25 -5.46 -4.55
CA SER A 119 -10.08 -4.38 -5.51
C SER A 119 -9.68 -3.10 -4.79
N MET A 120 -8.71 -2.38 -5.34
CA MET A 120 -8.30 -1.08 -4.85
C MET A 120 -8.67 0.00 -5.87
N THR A 121 -9.34 1.05 -5.42
CA THR A 121 -9.66 2.23 -6.23
C THR A 121 -8.86 3.41 -5.71
N ILE A 122 -8.15 4.08 -6.62
CA ILE A 122 -7.45 5.34 -6.36
C ILE A 122 -8.14 6.41 -7.21
N ALA A 123 -8.54 7.51 -6.58
CA ALA A 123 -9.16 8.65 -7.25
C ALA A 123 -8.77 9.95 -6.55
N GLN A 124 -8.73 11.05 -7.29
CA GLN A 124 -8.51 12.37 -6.71
C GLN A 124 -9.72 12.82 -5.88
N ASN A 125 -9.48 13.47 -4.75
CA ASN A 125 -10.52 14.04 -3.94
C ASN A 125 -11.22 15.20 -4.68
N SER A 126 -12.56 15.24 -4.60
CA SER A 126 -13.38 16.23 -5.32
C SER A 126 -13.26 17.66 -4.79
N LYS A 127 -12.87 17.83 -3.51
CA LYS A 127 -12.69 19.14 -2.87
C LYS A 127 -11.27 19.67 -3.05
N ASN A 128 -10.27 18.81 -2.88
CA ASN A 128 -8.87 19.16 -3.03
C ASN A 128 -8.16 18.11 -3.91
N PRO A 129 -7.89 18.40 -5.19
CA PRO A 129 -7.29 17.43 -6.12
C PRO A 129 -5.87 16.96 -5.77
N ARG A 130 -5.23 17.56 -4.75
CA ARG A 130 -3.95 17.09 -4.20
C ARG A 130 -4.11 15.96 -3.18
N ASP A 131 -5.31 15.81 -2.63
CA ASP A 131 -5.64 14.72 -1.72
C ASP A 131 -6.15 13.52 -2.54
N VAL A 132 -5.87 12.32 -2.03
CA VAL A 132 -6.20 11.03 -2.63
C VAL A 132 -7.03 10.22 -1.64
#